data_AF-A0A537W9J5-F1
#
_entry.id   AF-A0A537W9J5-F1
#
_cell.length_a   1.000
_cell.length_b   1.000
_cell.length_c   1.000
_cell.angle_alpha   90.00
_cell.angle_beta   90.00
_cell.angle_gamma   90.00
#
_symmetry.space_group_name_H-M   'P 1'
#
loop_
_entity.id
_entity.type
_entity.pdbx_description
1 polymer ?
#
loop_
_entity_poly.entity_id
_entity_poly.type
_entity_poly.pdbx_seq_one_letter_code
_entity_poly.pdbx_strand_id
1 'polypeptide(L)'
;LRRTDSTNDRARELAVAGAPHGTLVTAAEQTAGRGRQGRRWSAPAGSALLMSLLVRSPPPLLPLIGAVAVCDVAGEDAEIKWPNDVVVAWPPPAGAAHRQSARQPPRAGGLAKLAGILVE
;
A
#
# COMPACT_ATOMS: atom_id res chain seq x y z
N LEU A 1 -0.64 -3.05 15.17
CA LEU A 1 0.59 -3.65 15.74
C LEU A 1 1.69 -2.60 15.81
N ARG A 2 2.61 -2.66 16.79
CA ARG A 2 3.79 -1.77 16.75
C ARG A 2 4.76 -2.18 15.64
N ARG A 3 5.03 -3.47 15.51
CA ARG A 3 5.94 -4.06 14.50
C ARG A 3 5.43 -5.45 14.12
N THR A 4 5.63 -5.84 12.87
CA THR A 4 5.32 -7.18 12.34
C THR A 4 6.26 -7.52 11.20
N ASP A 5 6.33 -8.78 10.80
CA ASP A 5 7.08 -9.16 9.60
C ASP A 5 6.35 -8.67 8.35
N SER A 6 5.09 -9.08 8.20
CA SER A 6 4.18 -8.57 7.18
C SER A 6 2.76 -8.41 7.74
N THR A 7 2.09 -7.30 7.43
CA THR A 7 0.64 -7.19 7.74
C THR A 7 -0.16 -8.23 6.96
N ASN A 8 0.31 -8.60 5.77
CA ASN A 8 -0.36 -9.57 4.91
C ASN A 8 -0.25 -11.00 5.46
N ASP A 9 0.90 -11.36 6.04
CA ASP A 9 1.03 -12.64 6.75
C ASP A 9 0.14 -12.69 7.97
N ARG A 10 0.13 -11.61 8.75
CA ARG A 10 -0.71 -11.55 9.93
C ARG A 10 -2.19 -11.63 9.59
N ALA A 11 -2.62 -10.99 8.49
CA ALA A 11 -3.99 -11.11 7.98
C ALA A 11 -4.30 -12.55 7.54
N ARG A 12 -3.35 -13.25 6.89
CA ARG A 12 -3.50 -14.66 6.50
C ARG A 12 -3.62 -15.59 7.72
N GLU A 13 -2.77 -15.41 8.72
CA GLU A 13 -2.83 -16.17 9.99
C GLU A 13 -4.21 -16.01 10.65
N LEU A 14 -4.70 -14.77 10.74
CA LEU A 14 -6.03 -14.48 11.28
C LEU A 14 -7.13 -15.10 10.42
N ALA A 15 -6.98 -15.10 9.08
CA ALA A 15 -7.95 -15.72 8.19
C ALA A 15 -8.05 -17.24 8.38
N VAL A 16 -6.92 -17.92 8.60
CA VAL A 16 -6.85 -19.35 8.94
C VAL A 16 -7.45 -19.61 10.33
N ALA A 17 -7.23 -18.71 11.29
CA ALA A 17 -7.82 -18.78 12.63
C ALA A 17 -9.33 -18.43 12.66
N GLY A 18 -9.97 -18.19 11.52
CA GLY A 18 -11.40 -17.93 11.43
C GLY A 18 -11.83 -16.48 11.63
N ALA A 19 -10.91 -15.51 11.51
CA ALA A 19 -11.26 -14.10 11.58
C ALA A 19 -12.29 -13.72 10.49
N PRO A 20 -13.23 -12.81 10.82
CA PRO A 20 -14.33 -12.45 9.93
C PRO A 20 -13.85 -11.61 8.74
N HIS A 21 -14.70 -11.56 7.71
CA HIS A 21 -14.59 -10.59 6.62
C HIS A 21 -14.49 -9.15 7.19
N GLY A 22 -13.66 -8.32 6.58
CA GLY A 22 -13.46 -6.93 7.01
C GLY A 22 -12.42 -6.76 8.12
N THR A 23 -11.79 -7.85 8.59
CA THR A 23 -10.70 -7.75 9.57
C THR A 23 -9.53 -6.96 8.99
N LEU A 24 -9.19 -5.84 9.63
CA LEU A 24 -8.09 -4.96 9.26
C LEU A 24 -6.88 -5.21 10.17
N VAL A 25 -5.74 -5.50 9.58
CA VAL A 25 -4.45 -5.54 10.28
C VAL A 25 -3.65 -4.31 9.90
N THR A 26 -3.14 -3.58 10.88
CA THR A 26 -2.24 -2.44 10.68
C THR A 26 -0.92 -2.62 11.45
N ALA A 27 0.15 -1.99 10.98
CA ALA A 27 1.43 -1.93 11.70
C ALA A 27 2.12 -0.57 11.54
N ALA A 28 2.92 -0.16 12.53
CA ALA A 28 3.77 1.03 12.39
C ALA A 28 5.08 0.73 11.63
N GLU A 29 5.51 -0.53 11.59
CA GLU A 29 6.71 -1.01 10.91
C GLU A 29 6.49 -2.44 10.38
N GLN A 30 7.00 -2.72 9.18
CA GLN A 30 7.15 -4.07 8.63
C GLN A 30 8.62 -4.41 8.41
N THR A 31 9.06 -5.55 8.94
CA THR A 31 10.45 -6.01 8.83
C THR A 31 10.69 -6.80 7.54
N ALA A 32 9.67 -7.50 7.05
CA ALA A 32 9.71 -8.39 5.89
C ALA A 32 8.50 -8.14 4.98
N GLY A 33 8.22 -6.86 4.71
CA GLY A 33 7.13 -6.47 3.84
C GLY A 33 7.24 -7.09 2.45
N ARG A 34 6.10 -7.46 1.87
CA ARG A 34 6.03 -8.12 0.56
C ARG A 34 5.37 -7.24 -0.48
N GLY A 35 5.83 -7.41 -1.71
CA GLY A 35 5.18 -6.97 -2.92
C GLY A 35 4.99 -8.14 -3.90
N ARG A 36 4.40 -7.84 -5.05
CA ARG A 36 4.14 -8.85 -6.09
C ARG A 36 5.44 -9.43 -6.65
N GLN A 37 5.36 -10.68 -7.12
CA GLN A 37 6.45 -11.40 -7.80
C GLN A 37 7.71 -11.52 -6.91
N GLY A 38 7.53 -11.76 -5.61
CA GLY A 38 8.63 -11.95 -4.66
C GLY A 38 9.42 -10.68 -4.33
N ARG A 39 9.01 -9.50 -4.81
CA ARG A 39 9.65 -8.24 -4.46
C ARG A 39 9.41 -7.90 -2.99
N ARG A 40 10.37 -7.23 -2.36
CA ARG A 40 10.23 -6.73 -1.00
C ARG A 40 9.54 -5.36 -1.01
N TRP A 41 8.64 -5.15 -0.05
CA TRP A 41 8.12 -3.83 0.30
C TRP A 41 8.83 -3.33 1.54
N SER A 42 9.29 -2.08 1.51
CA SER A 42 9.98 -1.45 2.63
C SER A 42 9.52 -0.02 2.76
N ALA A 43 9.25 0.40 3.98
CA ALA A 43 8.95 1.77 4.35
C ALA A 43 9.61 2.04 5.71
N PRO A 44 10.23 3.21 5.94
CA PRO A 44 10.66 3.59 7.27
C PRO A 44 9.51 3.51 8.30
N ALA A 45 9.82 3.27 9.57
CA ALA A 45 8.79 3.21 10.60
C ALA A 45 7.99 4.53 10.68
N GLY A 46 6.66 4.41 10.75
CA GLY A 46 5.75 5.57 10.81
C GLY A 46 5.66 6.41 9.54
N SER A 47 6.29 5.98 8.45
CA SER A 47 6.42 6.74 7.21
C SER A 47 5.31 6.47 6.18
N ALA A 48 4.57 5.38 6.39
CA ALA A 48 3.51 4.88 5.50
C ALA A 48 2.41 4.22 6.33
N LEU A 49 1.19 4.20 5.79
CA LEU A 49 0.10 3.38 6.30
C LEU A 49 0.30 1.94 5.86
N LEU A 50 0.76 1.08 6.78
CA LEU A 50 0.96 -0.35 6.51
C LEU A 50 -0.27 -1.11 6.98
N MET A 51 -1.01 -1.70 6.02
CA MET A 51 -2.26 -2.38 6.31
C MET A 51 -2.57 -3.54 5.37
N SER A 52 -3.36 -4.49 5.87
CA SER A 52 -3.94 -5.61 5.10
C SER A 52 -5.38 -5.85 5.55
N LEU A 53 -6.30 -5.91 4.58
CA LEU A 53 -7.72 -6.13 4.81
C LEU A 53 -8.12 -7.53 4.37
N LEU A 54 -8.78 -8.28 5.26
CA LEU A 54 -9.28 -9.61 4.97
C LEU A 54 -10.60 -9.52 4.18
N VAL A 55 -10.56 -9.91 2.91
CA VAL A 55 -11.75 -9.98 2.03
C VAL A 55 -12.11 -11.45 1.78
N ARG A 56 -13.36 -11.85 2.07
CA ARG A 56 -13.89 -13.18 1.75
C ARG A 56 -14.64 -13.07 0.43
N SER A 57 -14.53 -14.08 -0.44
CA SER A 57 -15.12 -14.08 -1.78
C SER A 57 -14.79 -12.80 -2.58
N PRO A 58 -13.49 -12.44 -2.73
CA PRO A 58 -13.11 -11.20 -3.38
C PRO A 58 -13.48 -11.23 -4.88
N PRO A 59 -13.89 -10.08 -5.47
CA PRO A 59 -14.09 -10.00 -6.90
C PRO A 59 -12.75 -10.16 -7.65
N PRO A 60 -12.74 -10.67 -8.90
CA PRO A 60 -11.51 -10.84 -9.69
C PRO A 60 -10.69 -9.55 -9.86
N LEU A 61 -11.37 -8.40 -9.84
CA LEU A 61 -10.76 -7.08 -10.01
C LEU A 61 -10.37 -6.40 -8.69
N LEU A 62 -10.34 -7.12 -7.56
CA LEU A 62 -10.01 -6.53 -6.26
C LEU A 62 -8.71 -5.70 -6.24
N PRO A 63 -7.60 -6.09 -6.91
CA PRO A 63 -6.41 -5.25 -6.95
C PRO A 63 -6.65 -3.87 -7.59
N LEU A 64 -7.44 -3.82 -8.67
CA LEU A 64 -7.79 -2.59 -9.37
C LEU A 64 -8.76 -1.74 -8.55
N ILE A 65 -9.77 -2.37 -7.92
CA ILE A 65 -10.71 -1.69 -7.01
C ILE A 65 -9.92 -1.02 -5.86
N GLY A 66 -8.95 -1.73 -5.29
CA GLY A 66 -8.08 -1.17 -4.25
C GLY A 66 -7.25 0.02 -4.74
N ALA A 67 -6.74 -0.04 -5.97
CA ALA A 67 -5.96 1.06 -6.55
C ALA A 67 -6.84 2.31 -6.80
N VAL A 68 -8.04 2.12 -7.36
CA VAL A 68 -9.03 3.19 -7.55
C VAL A 68 -9.41 3.84 -6.22
N ALA A 69 -9.73 3.03 -5.20
CA ALA A 69 -10.10 3.55 -3.89
C ALA A 69 -8.97 4.37 -3.23
N VAL A 70 -7.71 4.02 -3.48
CA VAL A 70 -6.56 4.82 -3.01
C VAL A 70 -6.43 6.12 -3.80
N CYS A 71 -6.60 6.11 -5.12
CA CYS A 71 -6.61 7.32 -5.94
C CYS A 71 -7.70 8.31 -5.47
N ASP A 72 -8.93 7.82 -5.23
CA ASP A 72 -10.05 8.64 -4.77
C ASP A 72 -9.75 9.39 -3.48
N VAL A 73 -8.98 8.77 -2.57
CA VAL A 73 -8.59 9.37 -1.29
C VAL A 73 -7.32 10.23 -1.42
N ALA A 74 -6.40 9.87 -2.32
CA ALA A 74 -5.13 10.55 -2.52
C ALA A 74 -5.26 11.89 -3.26
N GLY A 75 -6.29 12.04 -4.09
CA GLY A 75 -6.57 13.27 -4.84
C GLY A 75 -6.20 13.18 -6.33
N GLU A 76 -6.42 14.28 -7.04
CA GLU A 76 -6.36 14.37 -8.51
C GLU A 76 -4.98 14.08 -9.14
N ASP A 77 -3.91 14.23 -8.37
CA ASP A 77 -2.54 13.94 -8.82
C ASP A 77 -2.17 12.44 -8.78
N ALA A 78 -3.03 11.59 -8.22
CA ALA A 78 -2.77 10.17 -8.03
C ALA A 78 -3.23 9.35 -9.25
N GLU A 79 -2.28 8.70 -9.91
CA GLU A 79 -2.53 7.88 -11.09
C GLU A 79 -2.32 6.39 -10.79
N ILE A 80 -3.07 5.54 -11.50
CA ILE A 80 -2.90 4.08 -11.44
C ILE A 80 -1.83 3.67 -12.45
N LYS A 81 -0.67 3.26 -11.95
CA LYS A 81 0.29 2.48 -12.72
C LYS A 81 -0.19 1.01 -12.72
N TRP A 82 -0.78 0.61 -13.84
CA TRP A 82 -1.38 -0.71 -13.99
C TRP A 82 -0.42 -1.84 -13.56
N PRO A 83 -0.92 -2.88 -12.87
CA PRO A 83 -2.31 -3.10 -12.47
C PRO A 83 -2.67 -2.67 -11.04
N ASN A 84 -1.69 -2.28 -10.22
CA ASN A 84 -1.86 -2.31 -8.76
C ASN A 84 -1.01 -1.28 -7.99
N ASP A 85 -0.31 -0.41 -8.70
CA ASP A 85 0.52 0.61 -8.06
C ASP A 85 -0.13 1.97 -8.26
N VAL A 86 -0.17 2.78 -7.19
CA VAL A 86 -0.62 4.18 -7.27
C VAL A 86 0.63 5.06 -7.22
N VAL A 87 0.70 6.02 -8.13
CA VAL A 87 1.84 6.89 -8.32
C VAL A 87 1.43 8.36 -8.37
N VAL A 88 2.36 9.24 -8.08
CA VAL A 88 2.20 10.70 -8.21
C VAL A 88 3.40 11.28 -8.97
N ALA A 89 3.22 12.40 -9.64
CA ALA A 89 4.31 13.12 -10.29
C ALA A 89 5.37 13.58 -9.28
N TRP A 90 6.64 13.58 -9.71
CA TRP A 90 7.75 14.05 -8.90
C TRP A 90 8.65 15.05 -9.65
N PRO A 91 8.95 16.23 -9.06
CA PRO A 91 8.46 16.70 -7.77
C PRO A 91 6.94 16.94 -7.81
N PRO A 92 6.24 16.87 -6.66
CA PRO A 92 4.82 17.15 -6.62
C PRO A 92 4.54 18.57 -7.14
N PRO A 93 3.37 18.80 -7.77
CA PRO A 93 3.02 20.11 -8.31
C PRO A 93 2.96 21.18 -7.21
N ALA A 94 3.18 22.44 -7.60
CA ALA A 94 3.19 23.56 -6.68
C ALA A 94 1.84 23.65 -5.94
N GLY A 95 1.85 23.49 -4.61
CA GLY A 95 0.64 23.52 -3.77
C GLY A 95 0.20 22.15 -3.24
N ALA A 96 0.76 21.04 -3.72
CA ALA A 96 0.46 19.71 -3.19
C ALA A 96 1.05 19.52 -1.78
N ALA A 97 0.17 19.36 -0.78
CA ALA A 97 0.56 19.10 0.60
C ALA A 97 0.94 17.62 0.78
N HIS A 98 2.20 17.26 0.55
CA HIS A 98 2.72 15.93 0.87
C HIS A 98 3.81 16.02 1.95
N ARG A 99 3.50 15.48 3.14
CA ARG A 99 4.50 15.26 4.20
C ARG A 99 5.48 14.18 3.74
N GLN A 100 6.75 14.56 3.68
CA GLN A 100 7.83 13.72 3.18
C GLN A 100 8.22 12.63 4.17
N SER A 101 8.51 11.43 3.68
CA SER A 101 9.23 10.41 4.44
C SER A 101 10.09 9.46 3.58
N ALA A 102 10.16 9.68 2.27
CA ALA A 102 10.94 8.81 1.37
C ALA A 102 12.45 9.04 1.55
N ARG A 103 13.20 7.95 1.77
CA ARG A 103 14.66 7.93 1.93
C ARG A 103 15.43 8.37 0.68
N GLN A 104 14.79 8.36 -0.49
CA GLN A 104 15.38 8.83 -1.73
C GLN A 104 14.26 9.28 -2.68
N PRO A 105 14.22 10.57 -3.06
CA PRO A 105 13.24 11.04 -4.02
C PRO A 105 13.51 10.45 -5.41
N PRO A 106 12.47 10.23 -6.25
CA PRO A 106 12.67 9.95 -7.66
C PRO A 106 13.52 11.04 -8.33
N ARG A 107 14.10 10.72 -9.49
CA ARG A 107 14.68 11.75 -10.35
C ARG A 107 13.60 12.77 -10.72
N ALA A 108 13.97 14.05 -10.81
CA ALA A 108 13.05 15.10 -11.26
C ALA A 108 12.47 14.74 -12.64
N GLY A 109 11.14 14.86 -12.79
CA GLY A 109 10.38 14.43 -13.97
C GLY A 109 9.95 12.96 -13.95
N GLY A 110 10.07 12.26 -12.81
CA GLY A 110 9.67 10.86 -12.64
C GLY A 110 8.35 10.68 -11.89
N LEU A 111 7.90 9.43 -11.76
CA LEU A 111 6.75 9.04 -10.95
C LEU A 111 7.21 8.48 -9.61
N ALA A 112 6.71 9.01 -8.49
CA ALA A 112 6.90 8.48 -7.15
C ALA A 112 5.82 7.42 -6.85
N LYS A 113 6.19 6.34 -6.17
CA LYS A 113 5.21 5.36 -5.70
C LYS A 113 4.54 5.85 -4.43
N LEU A 114 3.23 6.05 -4.48
CA LEU A 114 2.39 6.44 -3.34
C LEU A 114 1.89 5.21 -2.58
N ALA A 115 1.38 4.20 -3.31
CA ALA A 115 0.87 2.97 -2.72
C ALA A 115 1.10 1.75 -3.62
N GLY A 116 1.00 0.57 -3.04
CA GLY A 116 0.99 -0.70 -3.77
C GLY A 116 -0.06 -1.63 -3.20
N ILE A 117 -0.92 -2.15 -4.07
CA ILE A 117 -1.96 -3.12 -3.71
C ILE A 117 -1.43 -4.52 -3.96
N LEU A 118 -1.42 -5.33 -2.90
CA LEU A 118 -1.08 -6.76 -2.96
C LEU A 118 -2.33 -7.54 -2.51
N VAL A 119 -2.74 -8.48 -3.35
CA VAL A 119 -3.81 -9.45 -3.06
C VAL A 119 -3.19 -10.84 -3.17
N GLU A 120 -3.42 -11.69 -2.15
CA GLU A 120 -2.90 -13.06 -2.02
C GLU A 120 -3.98 -13.96 -1.39
#